data_AF-A0AA40T3H6-F1
#
_entry.id   AF-A0AA40T3H6-F1
#
_cell.length_a   1.000
_cell.length_b   1.000
_cell.length_c   1.000
_cell.angle_alpha   90.00
_cell.angle_beta   90.00
_cell.angle_gamma   90.00
#
_symmetry.space_group_name_H-M   'P 1'
#
loop_
_entity.id
_entity.type
_entity.pdbx_description
1 polymer ?
#
loop_
_entity_poly.entity_id
_entity_poly.type
_entity_poly.pdbx_seq_one_letter_code
_entity_poly.pdbx_strand_id
1 'polypeptide(L)'
;LIEYPIWDWDQKQRQNLPESLKVTAWRLHTSTVVELKQQAIAAYRSQITDLIDDDPAGFRLTAEMLANFTRPWEVYLEETR
;
A
#
# COMPACT_ATOMS: atom_id res chain seq x y z
N LEU A 1 -1.92 15.10 -9.71
CA LEU A 1 -2.10 14.54 -8.34
C LEU A 1 -1.17 13.36 -8.23
N ILE A 2 -0.48 13.15 -7.10
CA ILE A 2 0.35 11.96 -6.89
C ILE A 2 -0.31 11.09 -5.83
N GLU A 3 -0.50 9.81 -6.14
CA GLU A 3 -1.14 8.83 -5.27
C GLU A 3 -0.25 7.62 -5.03
N TYR A 4 -0.49 6.95 -3.89
CA TYR A 4 0.13 5.69 -3.55
C TYR A 4 -0.90 4.56 -3.75
N PRO A 5 -0.69 3.63 -4.69
CA PRO A 5 -1.69 2.67 -5.12
C PRO A 5 -1.77 1.46 -4.18
N ILE A 6 -2.00 1.70 -2.88
CA ILE A 6 -2.03 0.64 -1.85
C ILE A 6 -3.15 -0.38 -2.09
N TRP A 7 -4.29 0.07 -2.60
CA TRP A 7 -5.48 -0.77 -2.82
C TRP A 7 -5.34 -1.69 -4.02
N ASP A 8 -4.59 -1.28 -5.05
CA ASP A 8 -4.34 -2.09 -6.26
C ASP A 8 -3.42 -3.29 -6.02
N TRP A 9 -2.81 -3.36 -4.84
CA TRP A 9 -2.03 -4.52 -4.42
C TRP A 9 -2.89 -5.71 -4.02
N ASP A 10 -4.13 -5.45 -3.58
CA ASP A 10 -5.12 -6.50 -3.40
C ASP A 10 -5.78 -6.78 -4.76
N GLN A 11 -5.55 -7.99 -5.28
CA GLN A 11 -6.11 -8.41 -6.56
C GLN A 11 -7.64 -8.31 -6.63
N LYS A 12 -8.33 -8.43 -5.49
CA LYS A 12 -9.80 -8.33 -5.42
C LYS A 12 -10.29 -6.89 -5.50
N GLN A 13 -9.47 -5.93 -5.10
CA GLN A 13 -9.81 -4.51 -5.07
C GLN A 13 -9.25 -3.73 -6.25
N ARG A 14 -8.28 -4.31 -6.96
CA ARG A 14 -7.63 -3.70 -8.12
C ARG A 14 -8.66 -3.29 -9.17
N GLN A 15 -8.61 -2.01 -9.54
CA GLN A 15 -9.47 -1.45 -10.58
C GLN A 15 -8.67 -1.19 -11.86
N ASN A 16 -9.35 -1.23 -13.00
CA ASN A 16 -8.76 -0.77 -14.25
C ASN A 16 -8.82 0.76 -14.29
N LEU A 17 -7.69 1.37 -14.66
CA LEU A 17 -7.66 2.81 -14.92
C LEU A 17 -8.46 3.12 -16.20
N PRO A 18 -9.21 4.24 -16.25
CA PRO A 18 -9.86 4.68 -17.47
C PRO A 18 -8.83 4.88 -18.60
N GLU A 19 -9.17 4.50 -19.84
CA GLU A 19 -8.27 4.66 -20.99
C GLU A 19 -7.88 6.12 -21.26
N SER A 20 -8.73 7.07 -20.85
CA SER A 20 -8.48 8.51 -20.97
C SER A 20 -7.51 9.06 -19.93
N LEU A 21 -7.21 8.29 -18.88
CA LEU A 21 -6.36 8.72 -17.78
C LEU A 21 -4.88 8.53 -18.17
N LYS A 22 -4.16 9.64 -18.30
CA LYS A 22 -2.70 9.60 -18.47
C LYS A 22 -2.03 9.58 -17.11
N VAL A 23 -1.41 8.45 -16.78
CA VAL A 23 -0.63 8.30 -15.55
C VAL A 23 0.85 8.11 -15.86
N THR A 24 1.69 8.78 -15.09
CA THR A 24 3.13 8.49 -15.02
C THR A 24 3.41 7.70 -13.75
N ALA A 25 4.08 6.55 -13.89
CA ALA A 25 4.49 5.74 -12.75
C ALA A 25 5.90 6.12 -12.31
N TRP A 26 6.03 6.48 -11.05
CA TRP A 26 7.29 6.83 -10.41
C TRP A 26 7.74 5.70 -9.49
N ARG A 27 9.06 5.45 -9.44
CA ARG A 27 9.67 4.55 -8.48
C ARG A 27 10.56 5.33 -7.54
N LEU A 28 10.19 5.38 -6.27
CA LEU A 28 11.00 5.98 -5.21
C LEU A 28 11.90 4.90 -4.59
N HIS A 29 13.19 5.18 -4.49
CA HIS A 29 14.13 4.30 -3.79
C HIS A 29 14.06 4.55 -2.28
N THR A 30 13.78 3.51 -1.50
CA THR A 30 13.52 3.59 -0.05
C THR A 30 14.39 2.65 0.77
N SER A 31 15.43 2.04 0.19
CA SER A 31 16.30 1.05 0.86
C SER A 31 16.84 1.49 2.22
N THR A 32 17.12 2.79 2.39
CA THR A 32 17.66 3.36 3.63
C THR A 32 16.66 3.38 4.79
N VAL A 33 15.36 3.22 4.52
CA VAL A 33 14.28 3.34 5.52
C VAL A 33 13.36 2.11 5.59
N VAL A 34 13.69 1.03 4.87
CA VAL A 34 12.85 -0.19 4.83
C VAL A 34 12.63 -0.76 6.23
N GLU A 35 13.69 -0.88 7.03
CA GLU A 35 13.61 -1.45 8.38
C GLU A 35 12.76 -0.57 9.30
N LEU A 36 12.96 0.75 9.27
CA LEU A 36 12.17 1.70 10.06
C LEU A 36 10.68 1.63 9.69
N LYS A 37 10.38 1.49 8.40
CA LYS A 37 9.01 1.33 7.90
C LYS A 37 8.36 0.04 8.40
N GLN A 38 9.08 -1.07 8.39
CA GLN A 38 8.59 -2.35 8.92
C GLN A 38 8.30 -2.26 10.42
N GLN A 39 9.18 -1.61 11.19
CA GLN A 39 8.96 -1.38 12.63
C GLN A 39 7.74 -0.50 12.88
N ALA A 40 7.57 0.57 12.11
CA ALA A 40 6.41 1.44 12.20
C ALA A 40 5.11 0.67 11.93
N ILE A 41 5.06 -0.14 10.86
CA ILE A 41 3.91 -0.99 10.53
C ILE A 41 3.61 -1.95 11.68
N ALA A 42 4.63 -2.65 12.21
CA ALA A 42 4.49 -3.58 13.33
C ALA A 42 3.97 -2.94 14.63
N ALA A 43 4.11 -1.62 14.79
CA ALA A 43 3.55 -0.90 15.93
C ALA A 43 2.02 -0.74 15.85
N TYR A 44 1.43 -0.74 14.64
CA TYR A 44 -0.02 -0.62 14.43
C TYR A 44 -0.75 -1.95 14.58
N ARG A 45 -0.60 -2.58 15.75
CA ARG A 45 -1.12 -3.92 16.05
C ARG A 45 -2.61 -4.08 15.78
N SER A 46 -3.43 -3.05 15.97
CA SER A 46 -4.87 -3.07 15.67
C SER A 46 -5.22 -3.21 14.18
N GLN A 47 -4.30 -2.87 13.26
CA GLN A 47 -4.52 -2.97 11.80
C GLN A 47 -3.86 -4.19 11.15
N ILE A 48 -3.05 -4.93 11.92
CA ILE A 48 -2.25 -6.06 11.41
C ILE A 48 -2.47 -7.36 12.21
N THR A 49 -3.20 -7.32 13.33
CA THR A 49 -3.52 -8.49 14.16
C THR A 49 -4.99 -8.51 14.57
N ASP A 50 -5.46 -9.64 15.10
CA ASP A 50 -6.81 -9.84 15.67
C ASP A 50 -7.04 -9.07 17.00
N LEU A 51 -6.34 -7.97 17.24
CA LEU A 51 -6.43 -7.22 18.52
C LEU A 51 -7.76 -6.48 18.71
N ILE A 52 -8.54 -6.29 17.64
CA ILE A 52 -9.89 -5.72 17.69
C ILE A 52 -10.85 -6.73 17.05
N ASP A 53 -11.67 -7.33 17.89
CA ASP A 53 -12.67 -8.37 17.61
C ASP A 53 -14.07 -7.76 17.36
N ASP A 54 -14.26 -6.48 17.69
CA ASP A 54 -15.55 -5.79 17.77
C ASP A 54 -16.19 -5.46 16.40
N ASP A 55 -15.42 -5.56 15.31
CA ASP A 55 -15.95 -5.38 13.95
C ASP A 55 -15.33 -6.38 12.97
N PRO A 56 -16.05 -7.47 12.61
CA PRO A 56 -15.61 -8.43 11.61
C PRO A 56 -15.47 -7.83 10.18
N ALA A 57 -16.04 -6.64 9.92
CA ALA A 57 -15.86 -5.89 8.68
C ALA A 57 -14.74 -4.83 8.76
N GLY A 58 -14.07 -4.73 9.91
CA GLY A 58 -12.96 -3.81 10.12
C GLY A 58 -11.83 -4.04 9.12
N PHE A 59 -11.35 -2.96 8.50
CA PHE A 59 -10.30 -3.04 7.49
C PHE A 59 -8.97 -3.52 8.10
N ARG A 60 -8.35 -4.53 7.48
CA ARG A 60 -7.05 -5.08 7.86
C ARG A 60 -6.16 -5.20 6.64
N LEU A 61 -4.88 -4.86 6.80
CA LEU A 61 -3.90 -5.07 5.75
C LEU A 61 -3.63 -6.57 5.60
N THR A 62 -3.79 -7.08 4.38
CA THR A 62 -3.47 -8.49 4.09
C THR A 62 -1.95 -8.72 4.10
N ALA A 63 -1.53 -9.96 4.28
CA ALA A 63 -0.11 -10.31 4.19
C ALA A 63 0.52 -9.93 2.83
N GLU A 64 -0.24 -9.99 1.74
CA GLU A 64 0.22 -9.55 0.41
C GLU A 64 0.45 -8.03 0.35
N MET A 65 -0.46 -7.24 0.94
CA MET A 65 -0.27 -5.79 1.04
C MET A 65 0.97 -5.47 1.89
N LEU A 66 1.14 -6.15 3.02
CA LEU A 66 2.30 -6.00 3.91
C LEU A 66 3.62 -6.36 3.21
N ALA A 67 3.62 -7.38 2.34
CA ALA A 67 4.80 -7.79 1.60
C ALA A 67 5.34 -6.68 0.68
N ASN A 68 4.49 -5.82 0.13
CA ASN A 68 4.94 -4.70 -0.72
C ASN A 68 5.78 -3.67 0.05
N PHE A 69 5.55 -3.51 1.36
CA PHE A 69 6.34 -2.61 2.20
C PHE A 69 7.76 -3.15 2.48
N THR A 70 8.05 -4.43 2.20
CA THR A 70 9.39 -5.00 2.40
C THR A 70 10.37 -4.65 1.27
N ARG A 71 9.87 -4.12 0.15
CA ARG A 71 10.70 -3.78 -1.01
C ARG A 71 11.54 -2.52 -0.74
N PRO A 72 12.75 -2.43 -1.32
CA PRO A 72 13.62 -1.25 -1.20
C PRO A 72 13.20 -0.09 -2.10
N TRP A 73 11.96 -0.11 -2.59
CA TRP A 73 11.39 0.92 -3.43
C TRP A 73 9.87 0.91 -3.31
N GLU A 74 9.27 2.04 -3.65
CA GLU A 74 7.84 2.26 -3.65
C GLU A 74 7.38 2.83 -4.99
N VAL A 75 6.13 2.59 -5.34
CA VAL A 75 5.53 3.09 -6.58
C VAL A 75 4.54 4.19 -6.24
N TYR A 76 4.58 5.25 -7.02
CA TYR A 76 3.61 6.34 -6.99
C TYR A 76 3.06 6.55 -8.38
N LEU A 77 1.78 6.86 -8.48
CA LEU A 77 1.13 7.21 -9.74
C LEU A 77 0.88 8.71 -9.75
N GLU A 78 1.31 9.37 -10.81
CA GLU A 78 1.01 10.78 -11.05
C GLU A 78 -0.02 10.89 -12.17
N GLU A 79 -1.16 11.49 -11.88
CA GLU A 79 -2.10 11.93 -12.91
C GLU A 79 -1.52 13.13 -13.65
N THR A 80 -1.14 12.90 -14.90
CA THR A 80 -0.65 13.91 -15.85
C THR A 80 -1.79 14.35 -16.76
N ARG A 81 -1.96 15.66 -16.96
CA ARG A 81 -2.98 16.21 -17.88
C ARG A 81 -2.46 16.22 -19.33
#